data_AF-A0A7Y5BYI3-F1
#
_entry.id   AF-A0A7Y5BYI3-F1
#
_cell.length_a   1.000
_cell.length_b   1.000
_cell.length_c   1.000
_cell.angle_alpha   90.00
_cell.angle_beta   90.00
_cell.angle_gamma   90.00
#
_symmetry.space_group_name_H-M   'P 1'
#
loop_
_entity.id
_entity.type
_entity.pdbx_description
1 polymer ?
#
loop_
_entity_poly.entity_id
_entity_poly.type
_entity_poly.pdbx_seq_one_letter_code
_entity_poly.pdbx_strand_id
1 'polypeptide(L)'
;GGLGALMGSKRIKAIVIDPSEGEKPAIANVPAFRAAQKAYTKSLMEQPQTITYRDYGTAAMANMANHFGSLPTRGFSEGQFEDVESISGEHMRDLLLMRGGESKTTHACMPGCSIQCSNVFGGEDGKTLVSPLEYETIGLMGANLGINDLDTIARLSWDVSDLGMDTIEVGAALGVAARAGLMEWGDGARAAELIAEIRAGTPLGKILGQGAATTGKVFGVEQVPAVKGQAMSAYDPRAIKGTGVTYATSPQGADHTCGLTIRAKVKHTDPAGQAALSRTTQINMAGYDTLGVCIFAGFGFAAAPETIAALLNARYGWEVGTDILQVLGRETLKLEREFNKGAGFTPADDRLPEWMTREAIAPTNAVFDVSEEDLDGVFNW
;
A
#
# COMPACT_ATOMS: atom_id res chain seq x y z
N GLY A 1 8.21 -7.72 2.05
CA GLY A 1 8.83 -7.01 3.19
C GLY A 1 9.44 -7.91 4.25
N GLY A 2 8.70 -8.88 4.82
CA GLY A 2 9.27 -9.96 5.66
C GLY A 2 9.95 -9.57 6.99
N LEU A 3 9.85 -8.31 7.44
CA LEU A 3 10.55 -7.83 8.64
C LEU A 3 10.13 -8.56 9.93
N GLY A 4 8.87 -8.97 10.05
CA GLY A 4 8.38 -9.78 11.16
C GLY A 4 9.07 -11.16 11.24
N ALA A 5 9.32 -11.79 10.10
CA ALA A 5 10.07 -13.05 10.04
C ALA A 5 11.54 -12.85 10.45
N LEU A 6 12.17 -11.73 10.05
CA LEU A 6 13.52 -11.37 10.50
C LEU A 6 13.58 -11.20 12.03
N MET A 7 12.63 -10.49 12.61
CA MET A 7 12.50 -10.33 14.07
C MET A 7 12.34 -11.69 14.77
N GLY A 8 11.48 -12.56 14.24
CA GLY A 8 11.28 -13.93 14.73
C GLY A 8 12.55 -14.79 14.63
N SER A 9 13.32 -14.69 13.54
CA SER A 9 14.61 -15.40 13.37
C SER A 9 15.64 -15.03 14.44
N LYS A 10 15.55 -13.79 14.96
CA LYS A 10 16.38 -13.28 16.06
C LYS A 10 15.80 -13.57 17.44
N ARG A 11 14.68 -14.31 17.50
CA ARG A 11 13.94 -14.65 18.74
C ARG A 11 13.44 -13.43 19.50
N ILE A 12 13.15 -12.33 18.81
CA ILE A 12 12.57 -11.13 19.40
C ILE A 12 11.05 -11.22 19.25
N LYS A 13 10.29 -11.15 20.35
CA LYS A 13 8.81 -11.22 20.33
C LYS A 13 8.15 -9.84 20.28
N ALA A 14 8.70 -8.88 21.01
CA ALA A 14 8.18 -7.51 21.08
C ALA A 14 9.29 -6.54 21.45
N ILE A 15 9.07 -5.25 21.15
CA ILE A 15 9.87 -4.12 21.64
C ILE A 15 8.90 -3.22 22.41
N VAL A 16 9.20 -2.91 23.67
CA VAL A 16 8.38 -2.05 24.53
C VAL A 16 9.13 -0.75 24.77
N ILE A 17 8.46 0.38 24.52
CA ILE A 17 9.01 1.73 24.71
C ILE A 17 8.21 2.40 25.82
N ASP A 18 8.85 2.72 26.94
CA ASP A 18 8.27 3.53 28.01
C ASP A 18 8.75 4.99 27.89
N PRO A 19 7.87 5.95 27.59
CA PRO A 19 8.23 7.35 27.46
C PRO A 19 8.29 8.09 28.81
N SER A 20 8.08 7.42 29.96
CA SER A 20 7.99 8.06 31.28
C SER A 20 9.21 8.91 31.65
N GLU A 21 10.41 8.48 31.23
CA GLU A 21 11.68 9.20 31.39
C GLU A 21 12.16 9.87 30.08
N GLY A 22 11.32 9.86 29.04
CA GLY A 22 11.64 10.42 27.73
C GLY A 22 11.43 11.92 27.65
N GLU A 23 12.35 12.62 27.00
CA GLU A 23 12.21 14.05 26.70
C GLU A 23 11.87 14.27 25.23
N LYS A 24 10.95 15.20 24.95
CA LYS A 24 10.69 15.62 23.58
C LYS A 24 11.90 16.38 23.04
N PRO A 25 12.37 16.10 21.80
CA PRO A 25 13.48 16.86 21.26
C PRO A 25 13.12 18.35 21.17
N ALA A 26 14.10 19.21 21.42
CA ALA A 26 13.92 20.66 21.45
C ALA A 26 13.47 21.21 20.07
N ILE A 27 12.85 22.39 20.09
CA ILE A 27 12.51 23.17 18.88
C ILE A 27 13.38 24.43 18.92
N ALA A 28 14.27 24.57 17.92
CA ALA A 28 15.19 25.70 17.84
C ALA A 28 14.47 27.07 17.81
N ASN A 29 13.36 27.16 17.07
CA ASN A 29 12.56 28.38 16.97
C ASN A 29 11.05 28.06 17.08
N VAL A 30 10.51 28.14 18.30
CA VAL A 30 9.10 27.81 18.59
C VAL A 30 8.10 28.70 17.84
N PRO A 31 8.25 30.04 17.78
CA PRO A 31 7.35 30.89 16.98
C PRO A 31 7.32 30.51 15.49
N ALA A 32 8.48 30.29 14.87
CA ALA A 32 8.56 29.89 13.47
C ALA A 32 7.94 28.51 13.23
N PHE A 33 8.18 27.56 14.13
CA PHE A 33 7.62 26.21 14.03
C PHE A 33 6.09 26.24 14.08
N ARG A 34 5.51 27.02 15.00
CA ARG A 34 4.05 27.19 15.10
C ARG A 34 3.46 27.84 13.86
N ALA A 35 4.15 28.83 13.27
CA ALA A 35 3.70 29.48 12.04
C ALA A 35 3.70 28.49 10.86
N ALA A 36 4.79 27.73 10.68
CA ALA A 36 4.91 26.72 9.64
C ALA A 36 3.89 25.59 9.81
N GLN A 37 3.70 25.09 11.04
CA GLN A 37 2.68 24.09 11.36
C GLN A 37 1.27 24.61 11.04
N LYS A 38 0.94 25.84 11.41
CA LYS A 38 -0.38 26.43 11.11
C LYS A 38 -0.63 26.53 9.61
N ALA A 39 0.38 26.95 8.83
CA ALA A 39 0.29 27.01 7.38
C ALA A 39 0.06 25.62 6.77
N TYR A 40 0.85 24.63 7.20
CA TYR A 40 0.70 23.23 6.78
C TYR A 40 -0.69 22.67 7.13
N THR A 41 -1.13 22.80 8.38
CA THR A 41 -2.43 22.27 8.82
C THR A 41 -3.58 22.93 8.07
N LYS A 42 -3.51 24.24 7.82
CA LYS A 42 -4.51 24.93 6.98
C LYS A 42 -4.56 24.32 5.58
N SER A 43 -3.40 24.21 4.92
CA SER A 43 -3.27 23.64 3.58
C SER A 43 -3.84 22.21 3.50
N LEU A 44 -3.51 21.36 4.49
CA LEU A 44 -4.02 19.99 4.61
C LEU A 44 -5.54 19.95 4.74
N MET A 45 -6.13 20.77 5.61
CA MET A 45 -7.57 20.77 5.88
C MET A 45 -8.40 21.33 4.72
N GLU A 46 -7.79 22.13 3.84
CA GLU A 46 -8.42 22.64 2.62
C GLU A 46 -8.44 21.61 1.48
N GLN A 47 -7.71 20.48 1.60
CA GLN A 47 -7.72 19.43 0.59
C GLN A 47 -9.00 18.58 0.64
N PRO A 48 -9.73 18.41 -0.48
CA PRO A 48 -10.89 17.51 -0.54
C PRO A 48 -10.57 16.09 -0.09
N GLN A 49 -9.36 15.60 -0.40
CA GLN A 49 -8.88 14.27 -0.03
C GLN A 49 -8.86 14.08 1.49
N THR A 50 -8.55 15.11 2.28
CA THR A 50 -8.58 15.04 3.74
C THR A 50 -9.99 14.73 4.25
N ILE A 51 -11.02 15.29 3.62
CA ILE A 51 -12.42 15.00 3.95
C ILE A 51 -12.79 13.58 3.53
N THR A 52 -12.49 13.20 2.30
CA THR A 52 -12.74 11.84 1.79
C THR A 52 -12.12 10.77 2.69
N TYR A 53 -10.85 10.94 3.08
CA TYR A 53 -10.15 9.99 3.92
C TYR A 53 -10.65 9.98 5.35
N ARG A 54 -11.11 11.12 5.89
CA ARG A 54 -11.78 11.13 7.19
C ARG A 54 -13.10 10.35 7.15
N ASP A 55 -13.86 10.49 6.08
CA ASP A 55 -15.21 9.92 6.03
C ASP A 55 -15.23 8.44 5.65
N TYR A 56 -14.32 7.99 4.78
CA TYR A 56 -14.32 6.64 4.20
C TYR A 56 -13.00 5.87 4.40
N GLY A 57 -12.01 6.48 5.04
CA GLY A 57 -10.67 5.91 5.16
C GLY A 57 -10.02 5.66 3.80
N THR A 58 -9.08 4.71 3.76
CA THR A 58 -8.49 4.31 2.47
C THR A 58 -9.48 3.54 1.59
N ALA A 59 -10.52 2.93 2.16
CA ALA A 59 -11.53 2.16 1.42
C ALA A 59 -12.24 2.98 0.32
N ALA A 60 -12.19 4.32 0.38
CA ALA A 60 -12.55 5.21 -0.73
C ALA A 60 -11.86 4.87 -2.07
N MET A 61 -10.73 4.14 -2.02
CA MET A 61 -10.00 3.71 -3.19
C MET A 61 -10.67 2.58 -3.98
N ALA A 62 -11.58 1.81 -3.38
CA ALA A 62 -12.23 0.68 -4.06
C ALA A 62 -12.94 1.10 -5.36
N ASN A 63 -13.85 2.06 -5.26
CA ASN A 63 -14.59 2.59 -6.40
C ASN A 63 -13.67 3.32 -7.40
N MET A 64 -12.65 4.05 -6.92
CA MET A 64 -11.69 4.71 -7.79
C MET A 64 -10.87 3.70 -8.62
N ALA A 65 -10.30 2.69 -7.97
CA ALA A 65 -9.50 1.67 -8.64
C ALA A 65 -10.34 0.85 -9.62
N ASN A 66 -11.57 0.50 -9.23
CA ASN A 66 -12.53 -0.17 -10.09
C ASN A 66 -12.89 0.69 -11.31
N HIS A 67 -13.14 1.99 -11.12
CA HIS A 67 -13.43 2.91 -12.22
C HIS A 67 -12.29 2.97 -13.26
N PHE A 68 -11.04 3.00 -12.80
CA PHE A 68 -9.88 2.96 -13.69
C PHE A 68 -9.61 1.59 -14.33
N GLY A 69 -10.37 0.56 -13.98
CA GLY A 69 -10.10 -0.80 -14.43
C GLY A 69 -8.82 -1.38 -13.84
N SER A 70 -8.51 -0.99 -12.60
CA SER A 70 -7.26 -1.34 -11.90
C SER A 70 -7.48 -2.08 -10.59
N LEU A 71 -8.71 -2.38 -10.18
CA LEU A 71 -8.97 -3.16 -8.97
C LEU A 71 -8.69 -4.64 -9.28
N PRO A 72 -7.67 -5.27 -8.67
CA PRO A 72 -7.36 -6.67 -8.98
C PRO A 72 -8.53 -7.57 -8.61
N THR A 73 -9.01 -8.31 -9.59
CA THR A 73 -10.16 -9.21 -9.44
C THR A 73 -9.75 -10.62 -9.88
N ARG A 74 -10.07 -11.62 -9.04
CA ARG A 74 -9.81 -13.05 -9.25
C ARG A 74 -8.37 -13.35 -9.69
N GLY A 75 -7.40 -12.97 -8.84
CA GLY A 75 -5.98 -13.19 -9.08
C GLY A 75 -5.44 -12.34 -10.23
N PHE A 76 -5.82 -11.06 -10.28
CA PHE A 76 -5.45 -10.12 -11.35
C PHE A 76 -5.87 -10.62 -12.75
N SER A 77 -6.96 -11.39 -12.90
CA SER A 77 -7.49 -11.73 -14.22
C SER A 77 -8.31 -10.60 -14.83
N GLU A 78 -8.95 -9.81 -13.97
CA GLU A 78 -9.84 -8.71 -14.33
C GLU A 78 -9.50 -7.46 -13.51
N GLY A 79 -9.68 -6.27 -14.11
CA GLY A 79 -9.41 -4.98 -13.48
C GLY A 79 -10.64 -4.35 -12.84
N GLN A 80 -11.79 -5.03 -12.91
CA GLN A 80 -13.04 -4.61 -12.31
C GLN A 80 -13.70 -5.77 -11.58
N PHE A 81 -14.32 -5.43 -10.46
CA PHE A 81 -15.18 -6.32 -9.69
C PHE A 81 -16.62 -5.87 -9.81
N GLU A 82 -17.48 -6.78 -10.26
CA GLU A 82 -18.90 -6.58 -10.48
C GLU A 82 -19.63 -6.11 -9.22
N ASP A 83 -19.21 -6.60 -8.06
CA ASP A 83 -19.81 -6.32 -6.75
C ASP A 83 -18.99 -5.32 -5.91
N VAL A 84 -18.21 -4.43 -6.55
CA VAL A 84 -17.37 -3.46 -5.81
C VAL A 84 -18.16 -2.64 -4.78
N GLU A 85 -19.43 -2.34 -5.04
CA GLU A 85 -20.27 -1.52 -4.16
C GLU A 85 -20.47 -2.18 -2.79
N SER A 86 -20.54 -3.51 -2.70
CA SER A 86 -20.70 -4.23 -1.43
C SER A 86 -19.42 -4.25 -0.58
N ILE A 87 -18.28 -3.89 -1.16
CA ILE A 87 -16.99 -3.77 -0.46
C ILE A 87 -16.42 -2.34 -0.51
N SER A 88 -17.25 -1.38 -0.91
CA SER A 88 -16.88 0.03 -1.04
C SER A 88 -16.66 0.72 0.31
N GLY A 89 -15.93 1.83 0.30
CA GLY A 89 -15.77 2.68 1.48
C GLY A 89 -17.09 3.31 1.94
N GLU A 90 -17.98 3.63 1.01
CA GLU A 90 -19.33 4.12 1.26
C GLU A 90 -20.18 3.07 2.00
N HIS A 91 -20.22 1.84 1.48
CA HIS A 91 -20.94 0.74 2.14
C HIS A 91 -20.35 0.42 3.52
N MET A 92 -19.02 0.36 3.63
CA MET A 92 -18.33 0.16 4.91
C MET A 92 -18.74 1.25 5.92
N ARG A 93 -18.79 2.52 5.51
CA ARG A 93 -19.19 3.61 6.40
C ARG A 93 -20.61 3.43 6.92
N ASP A 94 -21.57 3.18 6.03
CA ASP A 94 -22.98 3.02 6.40
C ASP A 94 -23.17 1.82 7.34
N LEU A 95 -22.47 0.71 7.06
CA LEU A 95 -22.46 -0.48 7.89
C LEU A 95 -21.95 -0.21 9.31
N LEU A 96 -20.83 0.49 9.45
CA LEU A 96 -20.26 0.82 10.76
C LEU A 96 -21.13 1.80 11.56
N LEU A 97 -21.76 2.77 10.89
CA LEU A 97 -22.72 3.68 11.53
C LEU A 97 -23.96 2.93 12.03
N MET A 98 -24.46 1.98 11.23
CA MET A 98 -25.59 1.14 11.59
C MET A 98 -25.27 0.26 12.81
N ARG A 99 -24.10 -0.38 12.83
CA ARG A 99 -23.68 -1.29 13.91
C ARG A 99 -23.45 -0.58 15.24
N GLY A 100 -22.91 0.64 15.21
CA GLY A 100 -22.59 1.38 16.43
C GLY A 100 -21.66 0.59 17.37
N GLY A 101 -21.83 0.78 18.68
CA GLY A 101 -20.99 0.11 19.69
C GLY A 101 -19.54 0.59 19.65
N GLU A 102 -18.61 -0.34 19.43
CA GLU A 102 -17.18 -0.05 19.27
C GLU A 102 -16.80 0.31 17.83
N SER A 103 -17.72 0.13 16.87
CA SER A 103 -17.52 0.51 15.47
C SER A 103 -17.21 2.00 15.35
N LYS A 104 -16.15 2.34 14.59
CA LYS A 104 -15.77 3.73 14.31
C LYS A 104 -15.47 3.90 12.85
N THR A 105 -16.11 4.86 12.20
CA THR A 105 -15.81 5.23 10.82
C THR A 105 -14.53 6.04 10.68
N THR A 106 -14.05 6.62 11.78
CA THR A 106 -12.88 7.52 11.79
C THR A 106 -12.24 7.57 13.18
N HIS A 107 -10.91 7.57 13.21
CA HIS A 107 -10.11 7.93 14.38
C HIS A 107 -8.67 8.26 13.96
N ALA A 108 -7.95 8.96 14.84
CA ALA A 108 -6.54 9.26 14.64
C ALA A 108 -5.66 8.03 14.87
N CYS A 109 -4.80 7.68 13.91
CA CYS A 109 -3.79 6.62 14.06
C CYS A 109 -2.66 7.02 15.04
N MET A 110 -2.40 8.32 15.19
CA MET A 110 -1.41 8.86 16.12
C MET A 110 -1.85 10.22 16.67
N PRO A 111 -1.32 10.64 17.84
CA PRO A 111 -1.60 11.96 18.40
C PRO A 111 -1.30 13.08 17.41
N GLY A 112 -2.28 13.96 17.18
CA GLY A 112 -2.15 15.12 16.31
C GLY A 112 -2.49 14.88 14.82
N CYS A 113 -2.78 13.65 14.41
CA CYS A 113 -3.26 13.40 13.05
C CYS A 113 -4.62 14.08 12.82
N SER A 114 -4.64 15.09 11.94
CA SER A 114 -5.87 15.83 11.61
C SER A 114 -6.74 15.15 10.56
N ILE A 115 -6.20 14.16 9.83
CA ILE A 115 -6.93 13.43 8.78
C ILE A 115 -7.89 12.40 9.40
N GLN A 116 -7.41 11.63 10.40
CA GLN A 116 -8.21 10.60 11.09
C GLN A 116 -8.79 9.53 10.16
N CYS A 117 -7.98 9.04 9.22
CA CYS A 117 -8.45 8.10 8.18
C CYS A 117 -8.67 6.66 8.66
N SER A 118 -8.26 6.32 9.88
CA SER A 118 -8.33 4.95 10.38
C SER A 118 -9.74 4.63 10.89
N ASN A 119 -10.16 3.37 10.84
CA ASN A 119 -11.47 2.90 11.27
C ASN A 119 -11.36 1.75 12.29
N VAL A 120 -12.45 1.49 13.00
CA VAL A 120 -12.63 0.26 13.78
C VAL A 120 -13.79 -0.49 13.13
N PHE A 121 -13.48 -1.61 12.48
CA PHE A 121 -14.50 -2.44 11.87
C PHE A 121 -15.11 -3.35 12.94
N GLY A 122 -16.33 -3.02 13.37
CA GLY A 122 -17.08 -3.84 14.31
C GLY A 122 -17.88 -4.93 13.60
N GLY A 123 -18.01 -6.10 14.22
CA GLY A 123 -18.86 -7.19 13.73
C GLY A 123 -20.35 -6.88 13.89
N GLU A 124 -21.21 -7.85 13.56
CA GLU A 124 -22.68 -7.71 13.66
C GLU A 124 -23.16 -7.30 15.06
N ASP A 125 -22.44 -7.65 16.12
CA ASP A 125 -22.74 -7.28 17.51
C ASP A 125 -22.17 -5.91 17.92
N GLY A 126 -21.57 -5.18 16.97
CA GLY A 126 -20.94 -3.88 17.17
C GLY A 126 -19.62 -3.93 17.94
N LYS A 127 -19.09 -5.11 18.28
CA LYS A 127 -17.77 -5.25 18.92
C LYS A 127 -16.66 -5.24 17.89
N THR A 128 -15.50 -4.72 18.29
CA THR A 128 -14.32 -4.66 17.42
C THR A 128 -13.97 -6.05 16.88
N LEU A 129 -13.92 -6.17 15.56
CA LEU A 129 -13.43 -7.35 14.88
C LEU A 129 -11.99 -7.13 14.38
N VAL A 130 -11.76 -6.03 13.65
CA VAL A 130 -10.43 -5.62 13.20
C VAL A 130 -10.33 -4.10 13.17
N SER A 131 -9.13 -3.56 13.36
CA SER A 131 -8.88 -2.12 13.31
C SER A 131 -7.45 -1.86 12.83
N PRO A 132 -7.24 -1.20 11.70
CA PRO A 132 -8.23 -0.82 10.67
C PRO A 132 -8.54 -1.93 9.65
N LEU A 133 -9.67 -1.81 8.95
CA LEU A 133 -9.88 -2.47 7.66
C LEU A 133 -9.51 -1.48 6.54
N GLU A 134 -8.39 -1.72 5.87
CA GLU A 134 -7.81 -0.82 4.86
C GLU A 134 -8.06 -1.34 3.42
N TYR A 135 -8.02 -0.42 2.45
CA TYR A 135 -8.26 -0.70 1.03
C TYR A 135 -7.46 -1.88 0.48
N GLU A 136 -6.17 -1.95 0.79
CA GLU A 136 -5.31 -3.02 0.28
C GLU A 136 -5.80 -4.40 0.70
N THR A 137 -6.30 -4.51 1.93
CA THR A 137 -6.89 -5.75 2.44
C THR A 137 -8.22 -6.03 1.75
N ILE A 138 -9.06 -5.01 1.58
CA ILE A 138 -10.33 -5.13 0.84
C ILE A 138 -10.09 -5.56 -0.61
N GLY A 139 -9.08 -5.01 -1.29
CA GLY A 139 -8.72 -5.37 -2.65
C GLY A 139 -8.17 -6.78 -2.75
N LEU A 140 -7.16 -7.15 -1.93
CA LEU A 140 -6.44 -8.42 -2.06
C LEU A 140 -7.14 -9.62 -1.40
N MET A 141 -7.97 -9.40 -0.38
CA MET A 141 -8.77 -10.45 0.29
C MET A 141 -10.25 -10.41 -0.08
N GLY A 142 -10.71 -9.36 -0.77
CA GLY A 142 -12.05 -9.25 -1.35
C GLY A 142 -12.03 -9.54 -2.84
N ALA A 143 -12.01 -8.49 -3.66
CA ALA A 143 -12.11 -8.56 -5.13
C ALA A 143 -11.11 -9.54 -5.77
N ASN A 144 -9.85 -9.53 -5.34
CA ASN A 144 -8.81 -10.43 -5.84
C ASN A 144 -9.13 -11.91 -5.57
N LEU A 145 -9.91 -12.22 -4.53
CA LEU A 145 -10.39 -13.58 -4.25
C LEU A 145 -11.81 -13.81 -4.77
N GLY A 146 -12.48 -12.79 -5.30
CA GLY A 146 -13.88 -12.83 -5.71
C GLY A 146 -14.88 -12.78 -4.54
N ILE A 147 -14.45 -12.32 -3.37
CA ILE A 147 -15.26 -12.24 -2.15
C ILE A 147 -15.86 -10.83 -2.05
N ASN A 148 -17.18 -10.75 -1.87
CA ASN A 148 -17.96 -9.50 -1.88
C ASN A 148 -18.58 -9.14 -0.53
N ASP A 149 -18.13 -9.76 0.57
CA ASP A 149 -18.67 -9.57 1.91
C ASP A 149 -17.62 -8.98 2.87
N LEU A 150 -17.89 -7.77 3.39
CA LEU A 150 -16.96 -7.06 4.27
C LEU A 150 -16.72 -7.80 5.60
N ASP A 151 -17.70 -8.54 6.14
CA ASP A 151 -17.49 -9.31 7.37
C ASP A 151 -16.52 -10.46 7.16
N THR A 152 -16.66 -11.18 6.05
CA THR A 152 -15.72 -12.23 5.64
C THR A 152 -14.32 -11.64 5.45
N ILE A 153 -14.18 -10.56 4.70
CA ILE A 153 -12.88 -9.89 4.47
C ILE A 153 -12.27 -9.43 5.81
N ALA A 154 -13.06 -8.85 6.71
CA ALA A 154 -12.60 -8.39 8.01
C ALA A 154 -12.12 -9.55 8.90
N ARG A 155 -12.78 -10.73 8.84
CA ARG A 155 -12.34 -11.94 9.55
C ARG A 155 -11.04 -12.48 9.00
N LEU A 156 -10.89 -12.56 7.67
CA LEU A 156 -9.62 -12.94 7.03
C LEU A 156 -8.49 -11.96 7.42
N SER A 157 -8.80 -10.66 7.45
CA SER A 157 -7.87 -9.62 7.91
C SER A 157 -7.45 -9.85 9.36
N TRP A 158 -8.38 -10.16 10.27
CA TRP A 158 -8.07 -10.49 11.65
C TRP A 158 -7.17 -11.73 11.74
N ASP A 159 -7.50 -12.81 11.04
CA ASP A 159 -6.74 -14.06 11.08
C ASP A 159 -5.27 -13.85 10.69
N VAL A 160 -5.03 -13.07 9.64
CA VAL A 160 -3.69 -12.74 9.13
C VAL A 160 -2.97 -11.73 10.02
N SER A 161 -3.69 -10.74 10.55
CA SER A 161 -3.13 -9.75 11.48
C SER A 161 -2.70 -10.38 12.81
N ASP A 162 -3.48 -11.31 13.35
CA ASP A 162 -3.15 -12.05 14.57
C ASP A 162 -1.90 -12.95 14.40
N LEU A 163 -1.68 -13.47 13.18
CA LEU A 163 -0.44 -14.16 12.81
C LEU A 163 0.76 -13.21 12.64
N GLY A 164 0.54 -11.89 12.57
CA GLY A 164 1.57 -10.90 12.29
C GLY A 164 2.07 -10.96 10.85
N MET A 165 1.19 -11.26 9.91
CA MET A 165 1.49 -11.40 8.48
C MET A 165 0.88 -10.25 7.67
N ASP A 166 1.42 -10.04 6.48
CA ASP A 166 0.94 -9.02 5.54
C ASP A 166 -0.30 -9.51 4.78
N THR A 167 -1.38 -8.73 4.81
CA THR A 167 -2.63 -9.06 4.12
C THR A 167 -2.52 -8.99 2.61
N ILE A 168 -1.62 -8.15 2.06
CA ILE A 168 -1.37 -8.09 0.61
C ILE A 168 -0.71 -9.39 0.17
N GLU A 169 0.40 -9.77 0.81
CA GLU A 169 1.15 -10.98 0.48
C GLU A 169 0.32 -12.26 0.65
N VAL A 170 -0.44 -12.37 1.75
CA VAL A 170 -1.34 -13.53 1.96
C VAL A 170 -2.50 -13.54 0.96
N GLY A 171 -3.14 -12.39 0.72
CA GLY A 171 -4.24 -12.30 -0.26
C GLY A 171 -3.77 -12.65 -1.67
N ALA A 172 -2.58 -12.20 -2.07
CA ALA A 172 -1.98 -12.59 -3.35
C ALA A 172 -1.65 -14.09 -3.41
N ALA A 173 -1.10 -14.68 -2.33
CA ALA A 173 -0.83 -16.11 -2.25
C ALA A 173 -2.11 -16.95 -2.35
N LEU A 174 -3.19 -16.52 -1.72
CA LEU A 174 -4.52 -17.15 -1.84
C LEU A 174 -5.09 -17.04 -3.26
N GLY A 175 -4.88 -15.91 -3.94
CA GLY A 175 -5.24 -15.77 -5.36
C GLY A 175 -4.47 -16.75 -6.26
N VAL A 176 -3.18 -16.94 -6.00
CA VAL A 176 -2.37 -17.97 -6.67
C VAL A 176 -2.85 -19.38 -6.32
N ALA A 177 -3.23 -19.62 -5.07
CA ALA A 177 -3.79 -20.91 -4.63
C ALA A 177 -5.12 -21.24 -5.34
N ALA A 178 -5.98 -20.25 -5.54
CA ALA A 178 -7.22 -20.41 -6.32
C ALA A 178 -6.91 -20.78 -7.78
N ARG A 179 -5.94 -20.12 -8.42
CA ARG A 179 -5.47 -20.50 -9.77
C ARG A 179 -4.90 -21.92 -9.83
N ALA A 180 -4.30 -22.40 -8.75
CA ALA A 180 -3.82 -23.78 -8.62
C ALA A 180 -4.94 -24.81 -8.33
N GLY A 181 -6.21 -24.37 -8.23
CA GLY A 181 -7.36 -25.25 -7.95
C GLY A 181 -7.50 -25.66 -6.48
N LEU A 182 -6.86 -24.95 -5.55
CA LEU A 182 -6.98 -25.23 -4.11
C LEU A 182 -8.21 -24.57 -3.46
N MET A 183 -8.83 -23.65 -4.18
CA MET A 183 -9.97 -22.84 -3.76
C MET A 183 -10.73 -22.31 -4.99
N GLU A 184 -12.06 -22.28 -4.91
CA GLU A 184 -12.89 -21.61 -5.92
C GLU A 184 -12.95 -20.10 -5.64
N TRP A 185 -13.08 -19.29 -6.69
CA TRP A 185 -13.25 -17.85 -6.50
C TRP A 185 -14.55 -17.53 -5.75
N GLY A 186 -14.48 -16.64 -4.77
CA GLY A 186 -15.59 -16.28 -3.88
C GLY A 186 -15.77 -17.20 -2.68
N ASP A 187 -14.97 -18.26 -2.54
CA ASP A 187 -15.05 -19.17 -1.39
C ASP A 187 -14.28 -18.63 -0.17
N GLY A 188 -14.91 -17.72 0.57
CA GLY A 188 -14.34 -17.14 1.78
C GLY A 188 -14.12 -18.14 2.91
N ALA A 189 -14.91 -19.21 2.99
CA ALA A 189 -14.73 -20.25 4.00
C ALA A 189 -13.45 -21.03 3.72
N ARG A 190 -13.23 -21.43 2.46
CA ARG A 190 -12.00 -22.10 2.06
C ARG A 190 -10.78 -21.20 2.20
N ALA A 191 -10.90 -19.89 1.95
CA ALA A 191 -9.81 -18.94 2.20
C ALA A 191 -9.39 -18.96 3.68
N ALA A 192 -10.35 -18.96 4.61
CA ALA A 192 -10.09 -19.05 6.05
C ALA A 192 -9.43 -20.39 6.43
N GLU A 193 -9.86 -21.51 5.85
CA GLU A 193 -9.22 -22.82 6.05
C GLU A 193 -7.75 -22.82 5.59
N LEU A 194 -7.44 -22.21 4.44
CA LEU A 194 -6.07 -22.10 3.94
C LEU A 194 -5.19 -21.21 4.84
N ILE A 195 -5.75 -20.16 5.45
CA ILE A 195 -5.04 -19.36 6.47
C ILE A 195 -4.84 -20.18 7.75
N ALA A 196 -5.81 -21.02 8.14
CA ALA A 196 -5.66 -21.92 9.27
C ALA A 196 -4.54 -22.96 9.04
N GLU A 197 -4.32 -23.41 7.81
CA GLU A 197 -3.18 -24.25 7.46
C GLU A 197 -1.84 -23.53 7.70
N ILE A 198 -1.75 -22.23 7.36
CA ILE A 198 -0.58 -21.39 7.67
C ILE A 198 -0.33 -21.36 9.17
N ARG A 199 -1.37 -21.07 9.97
CA ARG A 199 -1.31 -21.05 11.44
C ARG A 199 -0.86 -22.39 12.02
N ALA A 200 -1.38 -23.49 11.49
CA ALA A 200 -1.04 -24.84 11.92
C ALA A 200 0.37 -25.29 11.46
N GLY A 201 0.98 -24.57 10.51
CA GLY A 201 2.31 -24.90 9.99
C GLY A 201 2.35 -26.23 9.23
N THR A 202 1.23 -26.62 8.60
CA THR A 202 1.17 -27.81 7.75
C THR A 202 2.08 -27.64 6.53
N PRO A 203 2.39 -28.70 5.77
CA PRO A 203 3.17 -28.55 4.54
C PRO A 203 2.57 -27.53 3.56
N LEU A 204 1.24 -27.54 3.39
CA LEU A 204 0.54 -26.56 2.56
C LEU A 204 0.62 -25.16 3.16
N GLY A 205 0.36 -25.02 4.46
CA GLY A 205 0.46 -23.74 5.17
C GLY A 205 1.86 -23.13 5.11
N LYS A 206 2.91 -23.94 5.15
CA LYS A 206 4.29 -23.47 4.97
C LYS A 206 4.56 -22.96 3.56
N ILE A 207 3.93 -23.53 2.53
CA ILE A 207 4.06 -23.04 1.15
C ILE A 207 3.34 -21.69 1.03
N LEU A 208 2.08 -21.62 1.46
CA LEU A 208 1.27 -20.40 1.40
C LEU A 208 1.87 -19.26 2.24
N GLY A 209 2.40 -19.59 3.43
CA GLY A 209 3.03 -18.63 4.32
C GLY A 209 4.38 -18.08 3.83
N GLN A 210 4.94 -18.63 2.74
CA GLN A 210 6.13 -18.10 2.06
C GLN A 210 5.77 -17.12 0.93
N GLY A 211 4.50 -16.72 0.83
CA GLY A 211 4.03 -15.67 -0.09
C GLY A 211 3.69 -16.17 -1.49
N ALA A 212 3.23 -15.23 -2.32
CA ALA A 212 2.69 -15.51 -3.65
C ALA A 212 3.75 -16.09 -4.59
N ALA A 213 4.98 -15.56 -4.54
CA ALA A 213 6.10 -16.00 -5.36
C ALA A 213 6.47 -17.47 -5.11
N THR A 214 6.54 -17.89 -3.84
CA THR A 214 6.85 -19.29 -3.50
C THR A 214 5.68 -20.21 -3.85
N THR A 215 4.46 -19.78 -3.54
CA THR A 215 3.24 -20.53 -3.88
C THR A 215 3.17 -20.82 -5.38
N GLY A 216 3.37 -19.80 -6.22
CA GLY A 216 3.32 -19.96 -7.67
C GLY A 216 4.40 -20.91 -8.22
N LYS A 217 5.62 -20.81 -7.70
CA LYS A 217 6.72 -21.73 -8.08
C LYS A 217 6.41 -23.19 -7.72
N VAL A 218 5.85 -23.44 -6.55
CA VAL A 218 5.55 -24.81 -6.08
C VAL A 218 4.40 -25.43 -6.87
N PHE A 219 3.36 -24.66 -7.17
CA PHE A 219 2.16 -25.15 -7.88
C PHE A 219 2.22 -24.98 -9.40
N GLY A 220 3.29 -24.41 -9.95
CA GLY A 220 3.44 -24.20 -11.39
C GLY A 220 2.47 -23.16 -11.96
N VAL A 221 2.11 -22.14 -11.18
CA VAL A 221 1.25 -21.03 -11.62
C VAL A 221 2.12 -19.90 -12.16
N GLU A 222 1.83 -19.45 -13.38
CA GLU A 222 2.56 -18.36 -14.04
C GLU A 222 2.06 -16.97 -13.61
N GLN A 223 0.74 -16.81 -13.41
CA GLN A 223 0.10 -15.54 -13.03
C GLN A 223 0.31 -15.20 -11.56
N VAL A 224 1.58 -14.99 -11.19
CA VAL A 224 1.99 -14.50 -9.88
C VAL A 224 2.14 -12.97 -9.96
N PRO A 225 1.36 -12.20 -9.20
CA PRO A 225 1.43 -10.74 -9.21
C PRO A 225 2.52 -10.27 -8.23
N ALA A 226 3.81 -10.48 -8.56
CA ALA A 226 4.91 -10.11 -7.67
C ALA A 226 6.12 -9.58 -8.44
N VAL A 227 6.86 -8.64 -7.84
CA VAL A 227 8.15 -8.14 -8.33
C VAL A 227 9.16 -8.20 -7.19
N LYS A 228 10.39 -8.65 -7.48
CA LYS A 228 11.45 -8.89 -6.48
C LYS A 228 11.01 -9.78 -5.31
N GLY A 229 10.08 -10.70 -5.58
CA GLY A 229 9.53 -11.63 -4.58
C GLY A 229 8.53 -10.99 -3.60
N GLN A 230 8.07 -9.76 -3.83
CA GLN A 230 7.01 -9.11 -3.06
C GLN A 230 5.74 -8.99 -3.91
N ALA A 231 4.59 -9.36 -3.34
CA ALA A 231 3.30 -9.25 -3.99
C ALA A 231 2.91 -7.80 -4.31
N MET A 232 2.22 -7.60 -5.42
CA MET A 232 1.65 -6.32 -5.82
C MET A 232 0.44 -5.98 -4.95
N SER A 233 0.35 -4.71 -4.54
CA SER A 233 -0.84 -4.10 -3.95
C SER A 233 -2.04 -4.06 -4.91
N ALA A 234 -3.18 -3.58 -4.40
CA ALA A 234 -4.51 -3.56 -5.00
C ALA A 234 -4.64 -2.57 -6.18
N TYR A 235 -3.64 -2.49 -7.05
CA TYR A 235 -3.66 -1.70 -8.28
C TYR A 235 -3.03 -2.51 -9.40
N ASP A 236 -3.80 -2.84 -10.44
CA ASP A 236 -3.30 -3.54 -11.60
C ASP A 236 -2.37 -2.63 -12.43
N PRO A 237 -1.09 -3.00 -12.60
CA PRO A 237 -0.11 -2.15 -13.27
C PRO A 237 -0.36 -2.00 -14.78
N ARG A 238 -1.16 -2.87 -15.40
CA ARG A 238 -1.51 -2.75 -16.83
C ARG A 238 -2.47 -1.58 -17.06
N ALA A 239 -3.37 -1.33 -16.11
CA ALA A 239 -4.29 -0.20 -16.15
C ALA A 239 -3.65 1.10 -15.63
N ILE A 240 -2.77 1.03 -14.63
CA ILE A 240 -2.03 2.17 -14.07
C ILE A 240 -0.53 2.03 -14.31
N LYS A 241 -0.08 2.28 -15.56
CA LYS A 241 1.31 2.01 -15.97
C LYS A 241 2.37 2.75 -15.14
N GLY A 242 2.11 3.98 -14.70
CA GLY A 242 3.02 4.70 -13.79
C GLY A 242 3.24 3.98 -12.46
N THR A 243 2.22 3.30 -11.93
CA THR A 243 2.35 2.46 -10.72
C THR A 243 3.03 1.14 -11.07
N GLY A 244 2.81 0.60 -12.27
CA GLY A 244 3.60 -0.52 -12.78
C GLY A 244 5.10 -0.24 -12.88
N VAL A 245 5.50 0.98 -13.30
CA VAL A 245 6.90 1.40 -13.23
C VAL A 245 7.40 1.42 -11.79
N THR A 246 6.59 1.90 -10.83
CA THR A 246 6.94 1.86 -9.40
C THR A 246 7.16 0.43 -8.93
N TYR A 247 6.24 -0.50 -9.22
CA TYR A 247 6.39 -1.90 -8.84
C TYR A 247 7.63 -2.55 -9.44
N ALA A 248 7.91 -2.26 -10.72
CA ALA A 248 9.10 -2.75 -11.40
C ALA A 248 10.37 -2.23 -10.72
N THR A 249 10.46 -0.92 -10.50
CA THR A 249 11.73 -0.23 -10.27
C THR A 249 12.02 0.14 -8.82
N SER A 250 11.02 0.14 -7.94
CA SER A 250 11.20 0.47 -6.52
C SER A 250 12.27 -0.43 -5.87
N PRO A 251 13.18 0.13 -5.05
CA PRO A 251 14.14 -0.67 -4.29
C PRO A 251 13.48 -1.63 -3.30
N GLN A 252 12.25 -1.36 -2.86
CA GLN A 252 11.54 -2.13 -1.83
C GLN A 252 10.77 -3.34 -2.39
N GLY A 253 10.58 -3.42 -3.72
CA GLY A 253 9.72 -4.41 -4.37
C GLY A 253 8.39 -3.81 -4.86
N ALA A 254 7.40 -4.65 -5.12
CA ALA A 254 6.10 -4.24 -5.65
C ALA A 254 5.22 -3.48 -4.64
N ASP A 255 5.64 -2.29 -4.21
CA ASP A 255 4.94 -1.48 -3.21
C ASP A 255 4.40 -0.17 -3.81
N HIS A 256 3.09 0.04 -3.72
CA HIS A 256 2.46 1.27 -4.22
C HIS A 256 2.76 2.48 -3.33
N THR A 257 3.06 2.29 -2.05
CA THR A 257 3.36 3.40 -1.13
C THR A 257 4.64 4.13 -1.55
N CYS A 258 5.53 3.44 -2.26
CA CYS A 258 6.71 4.02 -2.88
C CYS A 258 6.39 4.94 -4.06
N GLY A 259 5.20 4.90 -4.67
CA GLY A 259 4.96 5.65 -5.90
C GLY A 259 3.63 5.39 -6.59
N LEU A 260 2.52 5.53 -5.87
CA LEU A 260 1.17 5.36 -6.43
C LEU A 260 0.80 6.55 -7.32
N THR A 261 0.54 6.27 -8.60
CA THR A 261 0.27 7.31 -9.61
C THR A 261 -1.20 7.47 -9.96
N ILE A 262 -2.12 6.69 -9.38
CA ILE A 262 -3.56 6.62 -9.78
C ILE A 262 -4.29 7.98 -9.78
N ARG A 263 -3.79 8.97 -9.04
CA ARG A 263 -4.38 10.33 -8.98
C ARG A 263 -3.77 11.32 -9.96
N ALA A 264 -2.76 10.92 -10.72
CA ALA A 264 -2.13 11.78 -11.70
C ALA A 264 -3.09 12.05 -12.86
N LYS A 265 -3.14 13.30 -13.33
CA LYS A 265 -3.99 13.72 -14.45
C LYS A 265 -3.35 13.36 -15.80
N VAL A 266 -3.19 12.06 -16.03
CA VAL A 266 -2.57 11.50 -17.25
C VAL A 266 -3.43 10.38 -17.82
N LYS A 267 -3.18 10.00 -19.08
CA LYS A 267 -3.74 8.77 -19.63
C LYS A 267 -2.93 7.58 -19.10
N HIS A 268 -3.44 6.89 -18.09
CA HIS A 268 -2.70 5.82 -17.41
C HIS A 268 -2.32 4.62 -18.28
N THR A 269 -3.10 4.34 -19.32
CA THR A 269 -2.85 3.24 -20.27
C THR A 269 -1.90 3.61 -21.40
N ASP A 270 -1.43 4.87 -21.46
CA ASP A 270 -0.38 5.28 -22.38
C ASP A 270 0.99 5.04 -21.73
N PRO A 271 1.91 4.25 -22.33
CA PRO A 271 3.25 4.05 -21.75
C PRO A 271 4.09 5.35 -21.71
N ALA A 272 3.83 6.30 -22.61
CA ALA A 272 4.65 7.50 -22.73
C ALA A 272 4.59 8.34 -21.45
N GLY A 273 5.76 8.73 -20.93
CA GLY A 273 5.90 9.60 -19.77
C GLY A 273 5.63 8.94 -18.40
N GLN A 274 5.20 7.68 -18.37
CA GLN A 274 4.90 6.97 -17.11
C GLN A 274 6.15 6.78 -16.24
N ALA A 275 7.31 6.58 -16.85
CA ALA A 275 8.58 6.47 -16.11
C ALA A 275 8.99 7.78 -15.43
N ALA A 276 8.83 8.92 -16.11
CA ALA A 276 9.10 10.24 -15.52
C ALA A 276 8.13 10.58 -14.39
N LEU A 277 6.86 10.22 -14.56
CA LEU A 277 5.82 10.36 -13.54
C LEU A 277 6.14 9.51 -12.30
N SER A 278 6.43 8.22 -12.50
CA SER A 278 6.81 7.30 -11.43
C SER A 278 8.05 7.79 -10.70
N ARG A 279 9.10 8.17 -11.42
CA ARG A 279 10.34 8.75 -10.84
C ARG A 279 10.06 9.89 -9.88
N THR A 280 9.29 10.88 -10.32
CA THR A 280 8.98 12.07 -9.51
C THR A 280 8.22 11.66 -8.25
N THR A 281 7.29 10.71 -8.39
CA THR A 281 6.50 10.20 -7.27
C THR A 281 7.38 9.43 -6.29
N GLN A 282 8.26 8.54 -6.78
CA GLN A 282 9.21 7.78 -5.96
C GLN A 282 10.17 8.68 -5.18
N ILE A 283 10.73 9.72 -5.81
CA ILE A 283 11.57 10.70 -5.12
C ILE A 283 10.80 11.38 -3.99
N ASN A 284 9.55 11.81 -4.23
CA ASN A 284 8.77 12.47 -3.19
C ASN A 284 8.41 11.52 -2.04
N MET A 285 8.04 10.27 -2.33
CA MET A 285 7.69 9.28 -1.30
C MET A 285 8.89 8.93 -0.43
N ALA A 286 10.05 8.64 -1.02
CA ALA A 286 11.29 8.42 -0.26
C ALA A 286 11.66 9.63 0.61
N GLY A 287 11.41 10.84 0.10
CA GLY A 287 11.57 12.08 0.87
C GLY A 287 10.62 12.16 2.07
N TYR A 288 9.34 11.82 1.90
CA TYR A 288 8.36 11.84 3.00
C TYR A 288 8.68 10.78 4.06
N ASP A 289 9.06 9.57 3.65
CA ASP A 289 9.44 8.50 4.58
C ASP A 289 10.66 8.90 5.42
N THR A 290 11.64 9.58 4.80
CA THR A 290 12.81 10.12 5.51
C THR A 290 12.44 11.15 6.58
N LEU A 291 11.38 11.95 6.34
CA LEU A 291 10.89 12.92 7.31
C LEU A 291 10.06 12.28 8.44
N GLY A 292 9.72 11.00 8.32
CA GLY A 292 8.85 10.29 9.26
C GLY A 292 7.40 10.79 9.24
N VAL A 293 6.96 11.36 8.12
CA VAL A 293 5.57 11.84 7.97
C VAL A 293 4.72 10.78 7.28
N CYS A 294 3.44 10.70 7.67
CA CYS A 294 2.48 9.84 6.97
C CYS A 294 2.38 10.24 5.49
N ILE A 295 2.30 9.27 4.58
CA ILE A 295 2.11 9.53 3.13
C ILE A 295 0.92 10.46 2.82
N PHE A 296 -0.19 10.35 3.56
CA PHE A 296 -1.36 11.22 3.35
C PHE A 296 -1.14 12.66 3.88
N ALA A 297 -0.14 12.87 4.75
CA ALA A 297 0.35 14.21 5.08
C ALA A 297 0.88 14.93 3.82
N GLY A 298 1.30 14.17 2.81
CA GLY A 298 1.70 14.63 1.49
C GLY A 298 0.65 15.49 0.78
N PHE A 299 -0.65 15.32 1.05
CA PHE A 299 -1.68 16.21 0.48
C PHE A 299 -1.48 17.67 0.88
N GLY A 300 -1.19 17.92 2.16
CA GLY A 300 -0.90 19.26 2.67
C GLY A 300 0.46 19.78 2.18
N PHE A 301 1.48 18.92 2.17
CA PHE A 301 2.81 19.30 1.72
C PHE A 301 2.88 19.58 0.22
N ALA A 302 2.14 18.86 -0.62
CA ALA A 302 2.07 19.13 -2.05
C ALA A 302 1.43 20.50 -2.33
N ALA A 303 0.49 20.93 -1.50
CA ALA A 303 -0.18 22.23 -1.62
C ALA A 303 0.57 23.39 -0.95
N ALA A 304 1.48 23.10 -0.01
CA ALA A 304 2.33 24.09 0.67
C ALA A 304 3.78 23.55 0.86
N PRO A 305 4.53 23.29 -0.22
CA PRO A 305 5.82 22.59 -0.17
C PRO A 305 6.89 23.32 0.66
N GLU A 306 6.84 24.65 0.72
CA GLU A 306 7.72 25.49 1.53
C GLU A 306 7.62 25.19 3.03
N THR A 307 6.52 24.60 3.49
CA THR A 307 6.33 24.25 4.90
C THR A 307 7.29 23.16 5.36
N ILE A 308 7.79 22.30 4.47
CA ILE A 308 8.77 21.26 4.81
C ILE A 308 10.07 21.91 5.29
N ALA A 309 10.67 22.77 4.46
CA ALA A 309 11.90 23.48 4.79
C ALA A 309 11.70 24.37 6.03
N ALA A 310 10.57 25.07 6.11
CA ALA A 310 10.25 25.92 7.27
C ALA A 310 10.15 25.12 8.58
N LEU A 311 9.52 23.95 8.57
CA LEU A 311 9.42 23.06 9.74
C LEU A 311 10.79 22.52 10.14
N LEU A 312 11.60 22.05 9.19
CA LEU A 312 12.95 21.55 9.46
C LEU A 312 13.87 22.64 10.03
N ASN A 313 13.86 23.82 9.42
CA ASN A 313 14.66 24.96 9.89
C ASN A 313 14.21 25.44 11.27
N ALA A 314 12.90 25.52 11.52
CA ALA A 314 12.40 25.92 12.83
C ALA A 314 12.63 24.86 13.92
N ARG A 315 12.64 23.57 13.55
CA ARG A 315 12.89 22.47 14.49
C ARG A 315 14.37 22.35 14.83
N TYR A 316 15.22 22.31 13.81
CA TYR A 316 16.61 21.89 13.95
C TYR A 316 17.65 22.98 13.66
N GLY A 317 17.27 24.10 13.04
CA GLY A 317 18.21 25.16 12.65
C GLY A 317 19.14 24.78 11.50
N TRP A 318 18.74 23.85 10.63
CA TRP A 318 19.59 23.30 9.56
C TRP A 318 19.80 24.19 8.33
N GLU A 319 19.04 25.28 8.20
CA GLU A 319 19.09 26.21 7.05
C GLU A 319 18.95 25.52 5.68
N VAL A 320 18.08 24.50 5.59
CA VAL A 320 17.80 23.76 4.35
C VAL A 320 17.00 24.59 3.34
N GLY A 321 17.22 24.28 2.05
CA GLY A 321 16.49 24.86 0.92
C GLY A 321 15.07 24.28 0.73
N THR A 322 14.28 24.89 -0.15
CA THR A 322 12.89 24.48 -0.45
C THR A 322 12.78 23.16 -1.21
N ASP A 323 13.86 22.72 -1.84
CA ASP A 323 13.98 21.44 -2.57
C ASP A 323 14.41 20.28 -1.67
N ILE A 324 14.49 20.50 -0.35
CA ILE A 324 14.98 19.50 0.62
C ILE A 324 14.25 18.16 0.52
N LEU A 325 12.95 18.14 0.22
CA LEU A 325 12.21 16.90 0.04
C LEU A 325 12.82 16.04 -1.08
N GLN A 326 13.09 16.65 -2.23
CA GLN A 326 13.66 15.94 -3.38
C GLN A 326 15.14 15.59 -3.16
N VAL A 327 15.88 16.42 -2.41
CA VAL A 327 17.26 16.09 -2.00
C VAL A 327 17.28 14.83 -1.14
N LEU A 328 16.46 14.77 -0.08
CA LEU A 328 16.35 13.61 0.80
C LEU A 328 15.87 12.37 0.04
N GLY A 329 14.88 12.52 -0.83
CA GLY A 329 14.34 11.41 -1.63
C GLY A 329 15.37 10.83 -2.60
N ARG A 330 16.11 11.67 -3.33
CA ARG A 330 17.16 11.20 -4.25
C ARG A 330 18.30 10.50 -3.52
N GLU A 331 18.72 11.02 -2.37
CA GLU A 331 19.78 10.41 -1.57
C GLU A 331 19.34 9.05 -1.01
N THR A 332 18.11 8.97 -0.49
CA THR A 332 17.54 7.71 0.02
C THR A 332 17.48 6.65 -1.07
N LEU A 333 16.89 6.98 -2.23
CA LEU A 333 16.79 6.04 -3.36
C LEU A 333 18.18 5.61 -3.88
N LYS A 334 19.16 6.51 -3.86
CA LYS A 334 20.54 6.17 -4.22
C LYS A 334 21.12 5.13 -3.25
N LEU A 335 21.00 5.36 -1.95
CA LEU A 335 21.50 4.44 -0.91
C LEU A 335 20.79 3.08 -0.96
N GLU A 336 19.47 3.06 -1.13
CA GLU A 336 18.70 1.82 -1.26
C GLU A 336 19.10 1.03 -2.51
N ARG A 337 19.31 1.71 -3.65
CA ARG A 337 19.77 1.05 -4.88
C ARG A 337 21.22 0.57 -4.78
N GLU A 338 22.09 1.30 -4.10
CA GLU A 338 23.46 0.86 -3.81
C GLU A 338 23.44 -0.40 -2.94
N PHE A 339 22.57 -0.46 -1.92
CA PHE A 339 22.35 -1.67 -1.14
C PHE A 339 21.87 -2.84 -2.01
N ASN A 340 20.85 -2.63 -2.85
CA ASN A 340 20.34 -3.68 -3.74
C ASN A 340 21.39 -4.18 -4.74
N LYS A 341 22.18 -3.29 -5.34
CA LYS A 341 23.31 -3.67 -6.20
C LYS A 341 24.32 -4.52 -5.42
N GLY A 342 24.65 -4.14 -4.18
CA GLY A 342 25.50 -4.93 -3.29
C GLY A 342 24.91 -6.29 -2.91
N ALA A 343 23.59 -6.41 -2.88
CA ALA A 343 22.85 -7.66 -2.67
C ALA A 343 22.69 -8.51 -3.94
N GLY A 344 23.15 -8.02 -5.11
CA GLY A 344 23.16 -8.76 -6.37
C GLY A 344 22.00 -8.44 -7.32
N PHE A 345 21.20 -7.42 -7.05
CA PHE A 345 20.14 -6.99 -7.97
C PHE A 345 20.73 -6.38 -9.25
N THR A 346 20.08 -6.67 -10.36
CA THR A 346 20.42 -6.22 -11.72
C THR A 346 19.22 -5.52 -12.37
N PRO A 347 19.38 -4.87 -13.53
CA PRO A 347 18.23 -4.34 -14.28
C PRO A 347 17.17 -5.38 -14.62
N ALA A 348 17.52 -6.68 -14.71
CA ALA A 348 16.56 -7.75 -14.95
C ALA A 348 15.56 -7.93 -13.78
N ASP A 349 15.93 -7.52 -12.56
CA ASP A 349 15.05 -7.53 -11.39
C ASP A 349 14.10 -6.31 -11.36
N ASP A 350 14.35 -5.30 -12.20
CA ASP A 350 13.53 -4.11 -12.37
C ASP A 350 12.49 -4.30 -13.50
N ARG A 351 11.81 -5.46 -13.52
CA ARG A 351 10.82 -5.86 -14.55
C ARG A 351 9.53 -6.38 -13.92
N LEU A 352 8.40 -6.19 -14.62
CA LEU A 352 7.14 -6.86 -14.27
C LEU A 352 7.14 -8.33 -14.72
N PRO A 353 6.29 -9.19 -14.13
CA PRO A 353 6.07 -10.55 -14.63
C PRO A 353 5.68 -10.56 -16.11
N GLU A 354 6.28 -11.46 -16.90
CA GLU A 354 6.08 -11.55 -18.36
C GLU A 354 4.61 -11.71 -18.75
N TRP A 355 3.83 -12.44 -17.96
CA TRP A 355 2.40 -12.62 -18.25
C TRP A 355 1.64 -11.28 -18.31
N MET A 356 2.06 -10.24 -17.57
CA MET A 356 1.43 -8.91 -17.62
C MET A 356 1.77 -8.09 -18.88
N THR A 357 2.82 -8.47 -19.63
CA THR A 357 3.15 -7.85 -20.92
C THR A 357 2.41 -8.52 -22.09
N ARG A 358 1.85 -9.72 -21.86
CA ARG A 358 1.15 -10.52 -22.87
C ARG A 358 -0.37 -10.56 -22.66
N GLU A 359 -0.82 -10.61 -21.42
CA GLU A 359 -2.23 -10.74 -21.05
C GLU A 359 -2.87 -9.37 -20.80
N ALA A 360 -3.78 -8.98 -21.68
CA ALA A 360 -4.53 -7.72 -21.56
C ALA A 360 -5.54 -7.76 -20.42
N ILE A 361 -5.73 -6.62 -19.72
CA ILE A 361 -6.67 -6.50 -18.61
C ILE A 361 -7.99 -5.84 -19.02
N ALA A 362 -9.12 -6.51 -18.82
CA ALA A 362 -10.44 -5.88 -19.00
C ALA A 362 -10.70 -4.86 -17.86
N PRO A 363 -11.42 -3.74 -18.12
CA PRO A 363 -12.05 -3.33 -19.38
C PRO A 363 -11.12 -2.54 -20.33
N THR A 364 -9.93 -2.14 -19.87
CA THR A 364 -9.05 -1.27 -20.64
C THR A 364 -8.41 -1.96 -21.84
N ASN A 365 -8.36 -3.30 -21.81
CA ASN A 365 -7.63 -4.18 -22.72
C ASN A 365 -6.14 -3.80 -22.84
N ALA A 366 -5.58 -3.20 -21.79
CA ALA A 366 -4.17 -2.81 -21.75
C ALA A 366 -3.29 -3.97 -21.28
N VAL A 367 -2.09 -4.05 -21.83
CA VAL A 367 -0.95 -4.78 -21.26
C VAL A 367 0.04 -3.78 -20.65
N PHE A 368 1.02 -4.27 -19.90
CA PHE A 368 2.15 -3.43 -19.49
C PHE A 368 3.21 -3.41 -20.60
N ASP A 369 3.41 -2.26 -21.22
CA ASP A 369 4.25 -2.05 -22.41
C ASP A 369 5.18 -0.82 -22.28
N VAL A 370 5.43 -0.36 -21.04
CA VAL A 370 6.48 0.65 -20.80
C VAL A 370 7.82 0.05 -21.19
N SER A 371 8.61 0.77 -21.98
CA SER A 371 9.84 0.23 -22.56
C SER A 371 10.89 -0.08 -21.50
N GLU A 372 11.74 -1.07 -21.75
CA GLU A 372 12.85 -1.39 -20.85
C GLU A 372 13.83 -0.21 -20.70
N GLU A 373 14.04 0.57 -21.77
CA GLU A 373 14.85 1.79 -21.73
C GLU A 373 14.27 2.82 -20.75
N ASP A 374 12.94 3.01 -20.76
CA ASP A 374 12.27 3.90 -19.82
C ASP A 374 12.38 3.41 -18.37
N LEU A 375 12.26 2.09 -18.14
CA LEU A 375 12.44 1.47 -16.82
C LEU A 375 13.87 1.64 -16.30
N ASP A 376 14.86 1.32 -17.13
CA ASP A 376 16.28 1.44 -16.77
C ASP A 376 16.68 2.91 -16.58
N GLY A 377 15.99 3.82 -17.25
CA GLY A 377 16.17 5.26 -17.14
C GLY A 377 15.62 5.88 -15.86
N VAL A 378 14.77 5.21 -15.07
CA VAL A 378 14.05 5.81 -13.92
C VAL A 378 15.01 6.51 -12.94
N PHE A 379 16.19 5.95 -12.69
CA PHE A 379 17.14 6.45 -11.68
C PHE A 379 18.43 7.06 -12.25
N ASN A 380 18.38 7.68 -13.43
CA ASN A 380 19.57 8.18 -14.15
C ASN A 380 20.05 9.59 -13.73
N TRP A 381 20.07 9.91 -12.43
CA TRP A 381 20.56 11.21 -11.91
C TRP A 381 21.84 11.11 -11.10
#